data_AF-A0A090VZ66-F1
#
_entry.id   AF-A0A090VZ66-F1
#
_cell.length_a   1.000
_cell.length_b   1.000
_cell.length_c   1.000
_cell.angle_alpha   90.00
_cell.angle_beta   90.00
_cell.angle_gamma   90.00
#
_symmetry.space_group_name_H-M   'P 1'
#
loop_
_entity.id
_entity.type
_entity.pdbx_description
1 polymer ?
#
loop_
_entity_poly.entity_id
_entity_poly.type
_entity_poly.pdbx_seq_one_letter_code
_entity_poly.pdbx_strand_id
1 'polypeptide(L)'
;MLKFINLLFLMKLIATIMKKLILTTLIIIVIMGCKQTQDKNNIVVNYPKTKTVDTVDTYFGVEVKDPYRWLEDDRSSDTEAWVKTQNKTTFNYLDNIPFREDLKERLSKLWNYEKVGAPFIEGDYTYFYKNDGLQNQYVIYRHKTGEAPSTASVFLDPNTFSEDGTVSLGNISFSKNGKIAAYSISEGGSDWRKILVMELKAKK
;
A
#
# COMPACT_ATOMS: atom_id res chain seq x y z
N MET A 1 -58.91 39.55 39.48
CA MET A 1 -57.84 38.67 39.99
C MET A 1 -57.94 37.25 39.43
N LEU A 2 -59.08 36.56 39.56
CA LEU A 2 -59.27 35.16 39.11
C LEU A 2 -59.06 34.91 37.59
N LYS A 3 -59.55 35.81 36.73
CA LYS A 3 -59.34 35.73 35.26
C LYS A 3 -57.87 35.82 34.85
N PHE A 4 -57.07 36.62 35.57
CA PHE A 4 -55.64 36.80 35.29
C PHE A 4 -54.82 35.57 35.69
N ILE A 5 -55.18 34.93 36.80
CA ILE A 5 -54.54 33.68 37.28
C ILE A 5 -54.81 32.53 36.29
N ASN A 6 -56.04 32.41 35.78
CA ASN A 6 -56.40 31.39 34.78
C ASN A 6 -55.67 31.61 33.45
N LEU A 7 -55.50 32.86 33.01
CA LEU A 7 -54.76 33.17 31.79
C LEU A 7 -53.27 32.83 31.93
N LEU A 8 -52.67 33.15 33.08
CA LEU A 8 -51.26 32.82 33.36
C LEU A 8 -51.03 31.31 33.45
N PHE A 9 -51.98 30.57 34.02
CA PHE A 9 -51.95 29.11 34.09
C PHE A 9 -52.08 28.48 32.70
N LEU A 10 -52.99 28.99 31.87
CA LEU A 10 -53.18 28.53 30.49
C LEU A 10 -51.93 28.79 29.63
N MET A 11 -51.30 29.96 29.76
CA MET A 11 -50.05 30.26 29.05
C MET A 11 -48.88 29.37 29.49
N LYS A 12 -48.75 29.07 30.79
CA LYS A 12 -47.75 28.11 31.29
C LYS A 12 -48.01 26.69 30.80
N LEU A 13 -49.28 26.28 30.73
CA LEU A 13 -49.67 24.97 30.22
C LEU A 13 -49.34 24.85 28.73
N ILE A 14 -49.70 25.85 27.93
CA ILE A 14 -49.37 25.92 26.49
C ILE A 14 -47.85 25.91 26.27
N ALA A 15 -47.08 26.71 27.03
CA ALA A 15 -45.63 26.72 26.93
C ALA A 15 -44.99 25.38 27.31
N THR A 16 -45.55 24.68 28.30
CA THR A 16 -45.09 23.34 28.71
C THR A 16 -45.40 22.29 27.64
N ILE A 17 -46.59 22.36 27.02
CA ILE A 17 -47.00 21.50 25.91
C ILE A 17 -46.10 21.76 24.68
N MET A 18 -45.85 23.01 24.31
CA MET A 18 -44.95 23.38 23.20
C MET A 18 -43.51 22.90 23.43
N LYS A 19 -42.96 23.05 24.64
CA LYS A 19 -41.62 22.54 24.96
C LYS A 19 -41.53 21.01 24.84
N LYS A 20 -42.56 20.30 25.32
CA LYS A 20 -42.63 18.84 25.14
C LYS A 20 -42.73 18.46 23.66
N LEU A 21 -43.54 19.19 22.88
CA LEU A 21 -43.71 18.95 21.44
C LEU A 21 -42.39 19.16 20.67
N ILE A 22 -41.68 20.26 20.95
CA ILE A 22 -40.37 20.57 20.35
C ILE A 22 -39.32 19.52 20.75
N LEU A 23 -39.31 19.09 22.01
CA LEU A 23 -38.38 18.06 22.47
C LEU A 23 -38.66 16.72 21.79
N THR A 24 -39.94 16.35 21.60
CA THR A 24 -40.31 15.12 20.91
C THR A 24 -39.98 15.14 19.42
N THR A 25 -40.15 16.27 18.73
CA THR A 25 -39.79 16.39 17.31
C THR A 25 -38.27 16.36 17.10
N LEU A 26 -37.50 16.98 17.99
CA LEU A 26 -36.03 16.94 17.93
C LEU A 26 -35.50 15.50 18.10
N ILE A 27 -36.09 14.72 19.01
CA ILE A 27 -35.73 13.30 19.21
C ILE A 27 -36.04 12.47 17.97
N ILE A 28 -37.18 12.68 17.30
CA ILE A 28 -37.55 11.96 16.08
C ILE A 28 -36.56 12.24 14.94
N ILE A 29 -36.11 13.50 14.78
CA ILE A 29 -35.12 13.88 13.75
C ILE A 29 -33.78 13.19 13.99
N VAL A 30 -33.33 13.10 15.25
CA VAL A 30 -32.08 12.39 15.62
C VAL A 30 -32.19 10.89 15.33
N ILE A 31 -33.34 10.27 15.59
CA ILE A 31 -33.56 8.83 15.31
C ILE A 31 -33.61 8.57 13.80
N MET A 32 -34.17 9.48 12.99
CA MET A 32 -34.19 9.37 11.53
C MET A 32 -32.80 9.59 10.90
N GLY A 33 -31.94 10.43 11.50
CA GLY A 33 -30.57 10.66 11.03
C GLY A 33 -29.60 9.49 11.23
N CYS A 34 -29.94 8.51 12.08
CA CYS A 34 -29.10 7.33 12.37
C CYS A 34 -29.44 6.08 11.54
N LYS A 35 -30.34 6.15 10.56
CA LYS A 35 -30.55 5.04 9.61
C LYS A 35 -29.69 5.21 8.36
N GLN A 36 -28.39 5.01 8.52
CA GLN A 36 -27.56 4.66 7.37
C GLN A 36 -27.83 3.19 7.07
N THR A 37 -28.81 2.93 6.21
CA THR A 37 -29.02 1.61 5.63
C THR A 37 -27.73 1.24 4.91
N GLN A 38 -26.91 0.39 5.53
CA GLN A 38 -25.79 -0.24 4.86
C GLN A 38 -26.43 -1.21 3.86
N ASP A 39 -26.64 -0.74 2.62
CA ASP A 39 -26.92 -1.63 1.50
C ASP A 39 -25.73 -2.58 1.41
N LYS A 40 -25.89 -3.78 1.97
CA LYS A 40 -24.96 -4.88 1.80
C LYS A 40 -25.09 -5.32 0.35
N ASN A 41 -24.41 -4.61 -0.54
CA ASN A 41 -24.18 -5.05 -1.90
C ASN A 41 -23.30 -6.30 -1.82
N ASN A 42 -23.94 -7.47 -1.78
CA ASN A 42 -23.26 -8.75 -1.90
C ASN A 42 -22.74 -8.83 -3.34
N ILE A 43 -21.45 -8.55 -3.53
CA ILE A 43 -20.81 -8.70 -4.83
C ILE A 43 -20.64 -10.21 -5.06
N VAL A 44 -21.45 -10.76 -5.95
CA VAL A 44 -21.35 -12.17 -6.37
C VAL A 44 -20.14 -12.32 -7.30
N VAL A 45 -19.17 -13.16 -6.91
CA VAL A 45 -17.97 -13.44 -7.70
C VAL A 45 -18.15 -14.76 -8.45
N ASN A 46 -18.07 -14.69 -9.78
CA ASN A 46 -18.03 -15.87 -10.63
C ASN A 46 -16.58 -16.27 -10.87
N TYR A 47 -16.13 -17.35 -10.23
CA TYR A 47 -14.76 -17.82 -10.37
C TYR A 47 -14.50 -18.44 -11.76
N PRO A 48 -13.32 -18.20 -12.35
CA PRO A 48 -12.92 -18.88 -13.57
C PRO A 48 -12.87 -20.39 -13.38
N LYS A 49 -13.38 -21.14 -14.37
CA LYS A 49 -13.21 -22.59 -14.39
C LYS A 49 -11.71 -22.91 -14.49
N THR A 50 -11.24 -23.76 -13.59
CA THR A 50 -9.86 -24.27 -13.57
C THR A 50 -9.89 -25.74 -13.95
N LYS A 51 -9.22 -26.13 -15.04
CA LYS A 51 -9.16 -27.54 -15.45
C LYS A 51 -8.45 -28.37 -14.39
N THR A 52 -8.82 -29.63 -14.29
CA THR A 52 -8.15 -30.63 -13.45
C THR A 52 -7.41 -31.63 -14.34
N VAL A 53 -6.27 -32.12 -13.88
CA VAL A 53 -5.51 -33.22 -14.50
C VAL A 53 -5.40 -34.40 -13.54
N ASP A 54 -5.02 -35.57 -14.05
CA ASP A 54 -4.99 -36.81 -13.26
C ASP A 54 -3.62 -37.08 -12.61
N THR A 55 -2.85 -36.04 -12.28
CA THR A 55 -1.54 -36.21 -11.63
C THR A 55 -1.71 -36.84 -10.24
N VAL A 56 -0.93 -37.88 -9.96
CA VAL A 56 -0.87 -38.57 -8.67
C VAL A 56 0.59 -38.80 -8.31
N ASP A 57 0.99 -38.36 -7.12
CA ASP A 57 2.27 -38.69 -6.51
C ASP A 57 2.11 -39.80 -5.47
N THR A 58 3.15 -40.58 -5.21
CA THR A 58 3.14 -41.61 -4.17
C THR A 58 4.21 -41.32 -3.12
N TYR A 59 3.79 -41.13 -1.88
CA TYR A 59 4.68 -40.89 -0.74
C TYR A 59 4.53 -42.02 0.27
N PHE A 60 5.62 -42.78 0.52
CA PHE A 60 5.63 -43.90 1.47
C PHE A 60 4.50 -44.92 1.23
N GLY A 61 4.16 -45.17 -0.05
CA GLY A 61 3.08 -46.07 -0.45
C GLY A 61 1.67 -45.47 -0.41
N VAL A 62 1.53 -44.18 -0.09
CA VAL A 62 0.25 -43.45 -0.11
C VAL A 62 0.14 -42.61 -1.37
N GLU A 63 -0.92 -42.82 -2.15
CA GLU A 63 -1.26 -42.01 -3.32
C GLU A 63 -1.85 -40.65 -2.92
N VAL A 64 -1.35 -39.57 -3.51
CA VAL A 64 -1.79 -38.18 -3.30
C VAL A 64 -2.09 -37.54 -4.65
N LYS A 65 -3.35 -37.18 -4.88
CA LYS A 65 -3.79 -36.49 -6.11
C LYS A 65 -3.41 -35.02 -6.08
N ASP A 66 -2.82 -34.53 -7.17
CA ASP A 66 -2.58 -33.11 -7.41
C ASP A 66 -3.25 -32.65 -8.72
N PRO A 67 -4.55 -32.33 -8.68
CA PRO A 67 -5.32 -32.02 -9.89
C PRO A 67 -4.90 -30.71 -10.56
N TYR A 68 -4.06 -29.90 -9.93
CA TYR A 68 -3.63 -28.60 -10.43
C TYR A 68 -2.14 -28.52 -10.74
N ARG A 69 -1.43 -29.67 -10.79
CA ARG A 69 0.00 -29.76 -11.14
C ARG A 69 0.37 -28.94 -12.38
N TRP A 70 -0.52 -28.85 -13.35
CA TRP A 70 -0.30 -28.08 -14.58
C TRP A 70 -0.05 -26.58 -14.34
N LEU A 71 -0.52 -26.01 -13.21
CA LEU A 71 -0.25 -24.61 -12.82
C LEU A 71 1.18 -24.40 -12.30
N GLU A 72 1.95 -25.46 -12.04
CA GLU A 72 3.34 -25.34 -11.62
C GLU A 72 4.29 -24.98 -12.76
N ASP A 73 3.90 -25.19 -14.02
CA ASP A 73 4.65 -24.69 -15.17
C ASP A 73 4.33 -23.20 -15.38
N ASP A 74 5.15 -22.37 -14.75
CA ASP A 74 5.10 -20.90 -14.76
C ASP A 74 5.39 -20.27 -16.12
N ARG A 75 5.90 -21.05 -17.08
CA ARG A 75 6.20 -20.60 -18.45
C ARG A 75 5.20 -21.10 -19.49
N SER A 76 4.22 -21.90 -19.09
CA SER A 76 3.19 -22.38 -20.01
C SER A 76 2.18 -21.28 -20.37
N SER A 77 1.71 -21.30 -21.62
CA SER A 77 0.63 -20.40 -22.06
C SER A 77 -0.67 -20.62 -21.30
N ASP A 78 -0.90 -21.85 -20.82
CA ASP A 78 -2.09 -22.22 -20.06
C ASP A 78 -2.08 -21.55 -18.67
N THR A 79 -0.96 -21.61 -17.95
CA THR A 79 -0.80 -20.94 -16.65
C THR A 79 -0.89 -19.43 -16.80
N GLU A 80 -0.24 -18.87 -17.82
CA GLU A 80 -0.33 -17.43 -18.12
C GLU A 80 -1.78 -16.98 -18.36
N ALA A 81 -2.53 -17.72 -19.18
CA ALA A 81 -3.94 -17.44 -19.46
C ALA A 81 -4.81 -17.57 -18.19
N TRP A 82 -4.53 -18.55 -17.34
CA TRP A 82 -5.22 -18.72 -16.07
C TRP A 82 -4.97 -17.53 -15.13
N VAL A 83 -3.71 -17.10 -14.95
CA VAL A 83 -3.35 -15.94 -14.12
C VAL A 83 -4.04 -14.67 -14.62
N LYS A 84 -4.02 -14.41 -15.93
CA LYS A 84 -4.74 -13.28 -16.54
C LYS A 84 -6.24 -13.31 -16.23
N THR A 85 -6.85 -14.49 -16.27
CA THR A 85 -8.28 -14.66 -16.00
C THR A 85 -8.60 -14.43 -14.51
N GLN A 86 -7.76 -14.93 -13.60
CA GLN A 86 -7.91 -14.68 -12.17
C GLN A 86 -7.72 -13.20 -11.80
N ASN A 87 -6.72 -12.54 -12.40
CA ASN A 87 -6.51 -11.10 -12.23
C ASN A 87 -7.73 -10.32 -12.69
N LYS A 88 -8.31 -10.66 -13.85
CA LYS A 88 -9.54 -10.02 -14.34
C LYS A 88 -10.70 -10.17 -13.35
N THR A 89 -10.94 -11.38 -12.83
CA THR A 89 -12.00 -11.60 -11.82
C THR A 89 -11.74 -10.78 -10.56
N THR A 90 -10.49 -10.71 -10.11
CA THR A 90 -10.09 -9.97 -8.91
C THR A 90 -10.26 -8.46 -9.08
N PHE A 91 -9.73 -7.89 -10.17
CA PHE A 91 -9.84 -6.45 -10.41
C PHE A 91 -11.29 -6.03 -10.67
N ASN A 92 -12.09 -6.84 -11.38
CA ASN A 92 -13.53 -6.60 -11.50
C ASN A 92 -14.20 -6.50 -10.12
N TYR A 93 -13.83 -7.34 -9.16
CA TYR A 93 -14.35 -7.25 -7.80
C TYR A 93 -13.87 -5.97 -7.09
N LEU A 94 -12.56 -5.73 -7.10
CA LEU A 94 -11.95 -4.59 -6.39
C LEU A 94 -12.40 -3.24 -6.95
N ASP A 95 -12.66 -3.14 -8.26
CA ASP A 95 -13.13 -1.92 -8.93
C ASP A 95 -14.57 -1.55 -8.54
N ASN A 96 -15.35 -2.50 -7.99
CA ASN A 96 -16.68 -2.24 -7.46
C ASN A 96 -16.69 -1.64 -6.04
N ILE A 97 -15.53 -1.51 -5.38
CA ILE A 97 -15.43 -0.97 -4.02
C ILE A 97 -15.46 0.57 -4.09
N PRO A 98 -16.54 1.25 -3.66
CA PRO A 98 -16.73 2.68 -3.96
C PRO A 98 -15.67 3.61 -3.37
N PHE A 99 -15.05 3.20 -2.27
CA PHE A 99 -14.07 4.00 -1.52
C PHE A 99 -12.62 3.56 -1.79
N ARG A 100 -12.35 2.72 -2.80
CA ARG A 100 -11.00 2.21 -3.09
C ARG A 100 -10.03 3.33 -3.49
N GLU A 101 -10.46 4.25 -4.35
CA GLU A 101 -9.61 5.39 -4.74
C GLU A 101 -9.39 6.36 -3.58
N ASP A 102 -10.42 6.64 -2.76
CA ASP A 102 -10.27 7.47 -1.56
C ASP A 102 -9.23 6.87 -0.57
N LEU A 103 -9.23 5.55 -0.42
CA LEU A 103 -8.24 4.84 0.39
C LEU A 103 -6.84 4.97 -0.20
N LYS A 104 -6.69 4.77 -1.51
CA LYS A 104 -5.42 4.91 -2.21
C LYS A 104 -4.88 6.34 -2.07
N GLU A 105 -5.71 7.36 -2.27
CA GLU A 105 -5.32 8.76 -2.12
C GLU A 105 -4.92 9.06 -0.67
N ARG A 106 -5.71 8.60 0.30
CA ARG A 106 -5.42 8.79 1.72
C ARG A 106 -4.09 8.16 2.11
N LEU A 107 -3.82 6.93 1.66
CA LEU A 107 -2.55 6.25 1.88
C LEU A 107 -1.40 7.01 1.21
N SER A 108 -1.57 7.42 -0.05
CA SER A 108 -0.56 8.18 -0.80
C SER A 108 -0.19 9.48 -0.09
N LYS A 109 -1.19 10.21 0.43
CA LYS A 109 -0.98 11.43 1.20
C LYS A 109 -0.23 11.18 2.50
N LEU A 110 -0.55 10.11 3.22
CA LEU A 110 0.13 9.75 4.47
C LEU A 110 1.54 9.22 4.22
N TRP A 111 1.80 8.63 3.06
CA TRP A 111 3.11 8.11 2.68
C TRP A 111 4.05 9.18 2.13
N ASN A 112 3.50 10.28 1.58
CA ASN A 112 4.25 11.36 0.94
C ASN A 112 4.90 12.31 1.95
N TYR A 113 5.94 11.85 2.61
CA TYR A 113 6.81 12.64 3.47
C TYR A 113 8.26 12.21 3.29
N GLU A 114 9.20 13.11 3.58
CA GLU A 114 10.63 12.84 3.47
C GLU A 114 11.07 11.76 4.49
N LYS A 115 11.82 10.77 4.00
CA LYS A 115 12.35 9.68 4.80
C LYS A 115 13.87 9.67 4.64
N VAL A 116 14.59 9.72 5.76
CA VAL A 116 16.06 9.71 5.78
C VAL A 116 16.53 8.58 6.68
N GLY A 117 17.40 7.71 6.15
CA GLY A 117 18.03 6.62 6.89
C GLY A 117 19.20 7.11 7.74
N ALA A 118 19.63 6.28 8.69
CA ALA A 118 20.82 6.57 9.48
C ALA A 118 22.06 6.70 8.57
N PRO A 119 22.91 7.73 8.78
CA PRO A 119 24.12 7.89 8.01
C PRO A 119 25.18 6.86 8.39
N PHE A 120 26.04 6.50 7.43
CA PHE A 120 27.21 5.64 7.63
C PHE A 120 28.43 6.20 6.90
N ILE A 121 29.63 5.93 7.42
CA ILE A 121 30.89 6.51 6.91
C ILE A 121 31.67 5.44 6.16
N GLU A 122 32.10 5.77 4.94
CA GLU A 122 32.94 4.91 4.10
C GLU A 122 34.01 5.78 3.40
N GLY A 123 35.27 5.59 3.80
CA GLY A 123 36.38 6.44 3.37
C GLY A 123 36.17 7.91 3.78
N ASP A 124 36.31 8.83 2.82
CA ASP A 124 36.20 10.28 3.05
C ASP A 124 34.75 10.79 3.04
N TYR A 125 33.75 9.91 2.88
CA TYR A 125 32.37 10.28 2.65
C TYR A 125 31.41 9.68 3.68
N THR A 126 30.41 10.47 4.03
CA THR A 126 29.23 10.03 4.76
C THR A 126 28.10 9.78 3.77
N TYR A 127 27.52 8.59 3.83
CA TYR A 127 26.43 8.13 2.98
C TYR A 127 25.14 8.02 3.77
N PHE A 128 24.00 8.20 3.11
CA PHE A 128 22.69 7.96 3.71
C PHE A 128 21.65 7.68 2.62
N TYR A 129 20.62 6.93 2.99
CA TYR A 129 19.46 6.68 2.15
C TYR A 129 18.43 7.79 2.34
N LYS A 130 17.83 8.25 1.26
CA LYS A 130 16.75 9.25 1.27
C LYS A 130 15.66 8.90 0.28
N ASN A 131 14.41 9.18 0.64
CA ASN A 131 13.24 9.14 -0.24
C ASN A 131 12.46 10.43 -0.02
N ASP A 132 12.13 11.15 -1.09
CA ASP A 132 11.45 12.46 -1.03
C ASP A 132 9.96 12.36 -0.69
N GLY A 133 9.39 11.15 -0.67
CA GLY A 133 7.98 10.93 -0.40
C GLY A 133 7.47 9.67 -1.07
N LEU A 134 7.43 9.71 -2.40
CA LEU A 134 6.76 8.71 -3.25
C LEU A 134 7.67 8.08 -4.31
N GLN A 135 8.99 8.31 -4.25
CA GLN A 135 9.94 7.55 -5.07
C GLN A 135 9.77 6.05 -4.84
N ASN A 136 9.84 5.25 -5.91
CA ASN A 136 9.70 3.79 -5.85
C ASN A 136 10.81 3.15 -4.99
N GLN A 137 12.04 3.65 -5.13
CA GLN A 137 13.22 3.17 -4.41
C GLN A 137 13.91 4.33 -3.68
N TYR A 138 14.53 4.03 -2.53
CA TYR A 138 15.39 4.99 -1.84
C TYR A 138 16.65 5.29 -2.66
N VAL A 139 17.05 6.57 -2.68
CA VAL A 139 18.27 7.05 -3.32
C VAL A 139 19.39 7.12 -2.30
N ILE A 140 20.60 6.72 -2.69
CA ILE A 140 21.79 6.90 -1.85
C ILE A 140 22.39 8.27 -2.16
N TYR A 141 22.52 9.09 -1.14
CA TYR A 141 23.25 10.35 -1.17
C TYR A 141 24.58 10.22 -0.46
N ARG A 142 25.53 11.11 -0.79
CA ARG A 142 26.77 11.27 -0.03
C ARG A 142 27.21 12.73 0.06
N HIS A 143 27.89 13.06 1.14
CA HIS A 143 28.67 14.29 1.30
C HIS A 143 30.03 13.96 1.90
N LYS A 144 30.99 14.89 1.83
CA LYS A 144 32.30 14.68 2.46
C LYS A 144 32.14 14.66 3.97
N THR A 145 32.80 13.71 4.65
CA THR A 145 32.74 13.61 6.11
C THR A 145 33.34 14.88 6.75
N GLY A 146 32.60 15.47 7.68
CA GLY A 146 32.92 16.76 8.30
C GLY A 146 32.27 17.98 7.62
N GLU A 147 31.72 17.83 6.42
CA GLU A 147 30.88 18.86 5.79
C GLU A 147 29.40 18.71 6.19
N ALA A 148 28.62 19.77 5.97
CA ALA A 148 27.19 19.77 6.30
C ALA A 148 26.39 18.82 5.39
N PRO A 149 25.39 18.07 5.89
CA PRO A 149 24.54 17.19 5.07
C PRO A 149 23.82 17.90 3.91
N SER A 150 23.60 19.22 4.01
CA SER A 150 23.03 20.04 2.94
C SER A 150 23.89 20.12 1.68
N THR A 151 25.17 19.74 1.75
CA THR A 151 26.09 19.64 0.59
C THR A 151 26.00 18.31 -0.14
N ALA A 152 25.13 17.39 0.31
CA ALA A 152 25.05 16.05 -0.24
C ALA A 152 24.61 16.03 -1.70
N SER A 153 25.18 15.09 -2.45
CA SER A 153 24.84 14.82 -3.85
C SER A 153 24.42 13.37 -4.02
N VAL A 154 23.61 13.09 -5.05
CA VAL A 154 23.22 11.72 -5.41
C VAL A 154 24.47 10.90 -5.70
N PHE A 155 24.61 9.77 -5.01
CA PHE A 155 25.64 8.78 -5.25
C PHE A 155 25.15 7.67 -6.17
N LEU A 156 23.99 7.07 -5.84
CA LEU A 156 23.36 6.00 -6.60
C LEU A 156 21.85 6.12 -6.51
N ASP A 157 21.17 6.14 -7.66
CA ASP A 157 19.71 6.24 -7.75
C ASP A 157 19.12 4.95 -8.37
N PRO A 158 18.54 4.05 -7.54
CA PRO A 158 17.94 2.83 -8.06
C PRO A 158 16.70 3.06 -8.93
N ASN A 159 16.07 4.24 -8.86
CA ASN A 159 14.93 4.57 -9.72
C ASN A 159 15.34 4.71 -11.19
N THR A 160 16.63 4.80 -11.51
CA THR A 160 17.12 4.81 -12.90
C THR A 160 17.43 3.40 -13.43
N PHE A 161 17.23 2.34 -12.64
CA PHE A 161 17.52 0.97 -13.06
C PHE A 161 16.41 0.35 -13.93
N SER A 162 15.16 0.80 -13.75
CA SER A 162 14.04 0.45 -14.62
C SER A 162 13.00 1.57 -14.66
N GLU A 163 12.25 1.67 -15.75
CA GLU A 163 11.22 2.70 -15.95
C GLU A 163 10.08 2.60 -14.92
N ASP A 164 9.78 1.40 -14.45
CA ASP A 164 8.69 1.10 -13.51
C ASP A 164 9.15 1.00 -12.05
N GLY A 165 10.45 1.16 -11.77
CA GLY A 165 11.03 1.04 -10.43
C GLY A 165 11.04 -0.38 -9.83
N THR A 166 10.84 -1.42 -10.63
CA THR A 166 10.85 -2.83 -10.17
C THR A 166 12.23 -3.44 -10.00
N VAL A 167 13.29 -2.72 -10.40
CA VAL A 167 14.68 -3.12 -10.12
C VAL A 167 15.16 -2.45 -8.84
N SER A 168 15.35 -3.25 -7.80
CA SER A 168 15.72 -2.79 -6.46
C SER A 168 17.20 -2.95 -6.17
N LEU A 169 17.74 -2.05 -5.35
CA LEU A 169 19.06 -2.21 -4.76
C LEU A 169 19.01 -3.22 -3.61
N GLY A 170 19.92 -4.19 -3.62
CA GLY A 170 20.21 -5.06 -2.48
C GLY A 170 21.31 -4.49 -1.59
N ASN A 171 22.28 -5.32 -1.22
CA ASN A 171 23.45 -4.88 -0.45
C ASN A 171 24.41 -4.04 -1.29
N ILE A 172 25.06 -3.07 -0.65
CA ILE A 172 26.23 -2.34 -1.15
C ILE A 172 27.39 -2.56 -0.17
N SER A 173 28.58 -2.80 -0.71
CA SER A 173 29.80 -2.97 0.07
C SER A 173 30.92 -2.14 -0.54
N PHE A 174 31.69 -1.48 0.31
CA PHE A 174 32.80 -0.62 -0.10
C PHE A 174 34.13 -1.36 0.06
N SER A 175 35.04 -1.11 -0.87
CA SER A 175 36.43 -1.58 -0.75
C SER A 175 37.14 -0.87 0.40
N LYS A 176 38.03 -1.59 1.11
CA LYS A 176 38.79 -1.03 2.25
C LYS A 176 39.61 0.22 1.90
N ASN A 177 40.01 0.36 0.63
CA ASN A 177 40.77 1.53 0.15
C ASN A 177 39.87 2.67 -0.36
N GLY A 178 38.54 2.54 -0.27
CA GLY A 178 37.58 3.57 -0.65
C GLY A 178 37.60 3.94 -2.13
N LYS A 179 38.02 3.04 -3.03
CA LYS A 179 38.09 3.33 -4.48
C LYS A 179 36.92 2.74 -5.26
N ILE A 180 36.38 1.62 -4.77
CA ILE A 180 35.37 0.80 -5.45
C ILE A 180 34.21 0.53 -4.48
N ALA A 181 32.99 0.49 -4.99
CA ALA A 181 31.85 -0.17 -4.36
C ALA A 181 31.36 -1.33 -5.23
N ALA A 182 30.90 -2.40 -4.60
CA ALA A 182 30.12 -3.45 -5.24
C ALA A 182 28.70 -3.40 -4.67
N TYR A 183 27.70 -3.46 -5.55
CA TYR A 183 26.30 -3.49 -5.13
C TYR A 183 25.53 -4.55 -5.88
N SER A 184 24.57 -5.16 -5.20
CA SER A 184 23.65 -6.13 -5.78
C SER A 184 22.35 -5.46 -6.22
N ILE A 185 21.75 -5.92 -7.31
CA ILE A 185 20.39 -5.57 -7.72
C ILE A 185 19.51 -6.82 -7.83
N SER A 186 18.21 -6.65 -7.64
CA SER A 186 17.18 -7.67 -7.92
C SER A 186 16.16 -7.11 -8.90
N GLU A 187 15.82 -7.90 -9.91
CA GLU A 187 14.85 -7.56 -10.96
C GLU A 187 13.51 -8.25 -10.63
N GLY A 188 12.41 -7.49 -10.67
CA GLY A 188 11.06 -8.02 -10.43
C GLY A 188 10.83 -8.58 -9.02
N GLY A 189 11.68 -8.21 -8.05
CA GLY A 189 11.61 -8.72 -6.68
C GLY A 189 12.09 -10.16 -6.50
N SER A 190 12.79 -10.74 -7.48
CA SER A 190 13.36 -12.08 -7.39
C SER A 190 14.49 -12.18 -6.35
N ASP A 191 14.72 -13.38 -5.81
CA ASP A 191 15.88 -13.66 -4.97
C ASP A 191 17.22 -13.64 -5.75
N TRP A 192 17.18 -13.83 -7.06
CA TRP A 192 18.38 -13.74 -7.91
C TRP A 192 18.98 -12.34 -7.87
N ARG A 193 20.31 -12.29 -7.80
CA ARG A 193 21.07 -11.03 -7.72
C ARG A 193 22.11 -10.92 -8.82
N LYS A 194 22.25 -9.72 -9.38
CA LYS A 194 23.43 -9.32 -10.18
C LYS A 194 24.30 -8.41 -9.32
N ILE A 195 25.59 -8.70 -9.22
CA ILE A 195 26.55 -7.83 -8.53
C ILE A 195 27.23 -6.95 -9.56
N LEU A 196 27.07 -5.65 -9.41
CA LEU A 196 27.74 -4.63 -10.21
C LEU A 196 28.86 -4.01 -9.38
N VAL A 197 29.92 -3.61 -10.07
CA VAL A 197 31.10 -2.99 -9.46
C VAL A 197 31.25 -1.60 -10.07
N MET A 198 31.46 -0.59 -9.23
CA MET A 198 31.61 0.80 -9.64
C MET A 198 32.80 1.48 -8.96
N GLU A 199 33.47 2.37 -9.67
CA GLU A 199 34.48 3.27 -9.13
C GLU A 199 33.82 4.47 -8.42
N LEU A 200 34.24 4.76 -7.18
CA LEU A 200 33.59 5.79 -6.35
C LEU A 200 33.85 7.22 -6.82
N LYS A 201 35.00 7.48 -7.45
CA LYS A 201 35.36 8.82 -7.97
C LYS A 201 34.63 9.11 -9.27
N ALA A 202 34.68 8.17 -10.21
CA ALA A 202 34.05 8.31 -11.52
C ALA A 202 32.53 8.09 -11.48
N LYS A 203 32.01 7.37 -10.46
CA LYS A 203 30.64 6.87 -10.38
C LYS A 203 30.26 6.07 -11.65
N LYS A 204 31.17 5.24 -12.11
CA LYS A 204 31.07 4.40 -13.32
C LYS A 204 31.44 2.98 -13.01
#